data_AF-A0A7X8C687-F1
#
_entry.id   AF-A0A7X8C687-F1
#
_cell.length_a   1.000
_cell.length_b   1.000
_cell.length_c   1.000
_cell.angle_alpha   90.00
_cell.angle_beta   90.00
_cell.angle_gamma   90.00
#
_symmetry.space_group_name_H-M   'P 1'
#
loop_
_entity.id
_entity.type
_entity.pdbx_description
1 polymer ?
#
loop_
_entity_poly.entity_id
_entity_poly.type
_entity_poly.pdbx_seq_one_letter_code
_entity_poly.pdbx_strand_id
1 'polypeptide(L)'
;MKREESSQITVNGKTVKLYTLINKNGMSCSITNFGAKVVKLFAADREGKFEDVVLGFDTLTECMEREPYFGAVCGRFANRIKDGKFVLDGIEYYLPINNGTNSLHGGVHGFNEKIWEVKSVNNQEIVMEYLSVDGEEGYPGNLTVKVTYFLSDNNELKIHYEAVTDKATVINLTNHSYFNLKGAGNGSIRNHILQLNADFYTVLDDSFAPTGEIRPVENSAFDFRQPTVIEQRIDDEAFVPGRGLDNNWAIRKHHTGEMAKAGFLYEPESGRKMEVLTTQPGVQVYSGNWIDKQTGKNRKVYESQHAICLETQGFPNSANVPFFPSPVLRPGEKYNEWCIYKFTAE
;
A
#
# COMPACT_ATOMS: atom_id res chain seq x y z
N MET A 1 -21.00 -18.86 21.27
CA MET A 1 -20.61 -19.78 20.19
C MET A 1 -19.92 -18.97 19.12
N LYS A 2 -18.58 -18.98 19.05
CA LYS A 2 -17.87 -18.46 17.87
C LYS A 2 -18.21 -19.43 16.74
N ARG A 3 -18.95 -19.01 15.73
CA ARG A 3 -19.01 -19.78 14.47
C ARG A 3 -17.59 -19.79 13.95
N GLU A 4 -16.97 -20.97 13.91
CA GLU A 4 -15.80 -21.19 13.06
C GLU A 4 -16.29 -20.97 11.63
N GLU A 5 -16.03 -19.79 11.09
CA GLU A 5 -16.23 -19.58 9.67
C GLU A 5 -15.18 -20.35 8.88
N SER A 6 -15.61 -20.85 7.73
CA SER A 6 -14.77 -21.59 6.82
C SER A 6 -13.56 -20.74 6.43
N SER A 7 -12.35 -21.31 6.56
CA SER A 7 -11.08 -20.70 6.12
C SER A 7 -11.01 -20.48 4.60
N GLN A 8 -12.05 -20.88 3.86
CA GLN A 8 -12.21 -20.75 2.43
C GLN A 8 -13.67 -20.52 2.04
N ILE A 9 -13.90 -19.81 0.94
CA ILE A 9 -15.22 -19.62 0.31
C ILE A 9 -15.06 -19.74 -1.20
N THR A 10 -16.13 -20.14 -1.89
CA THR A 10 -16.14 -20.23 -3.36
C THR A 10 -16.89 -19.03 -3.93
N VAL A 11 -16.23 -18.25 -4.79
CA VAL A 11 -16.79 -17.08 -5.47
C VAL A 11 -16.62 -17.29 -6.97
N ASN A 12 -17.73 -17.35 -7.71
CA ASN A 12 -17.73 -17.55 -9.17
C ASN A 12 -16.88 -18.76 -9.63
N GLY A 13 -16.96 -19.87 -8.89
CA GLY A 13 -16.19 -21.09 -9.17
C GLY A 13 -14.70 -21.04 -8.78
N LYS A 14 -14.21 -19.92 -8.24
CA LYS A 14 -12.85 -19.79 -7.71
C LYS A 14 -12.83 -19.88 -6.19
N THR A 15 -11.82 -20.55 -5.64
CA THR A 15 -11.61 -20.61 -4.19
C THR A 15 -10.89 -19.36 -3.71
N VAL A 16 -11.49 -18.68 -2.73
CA VAL A 16 -10.88 -17.62 -1.94
C VAL A 16 -10.53 -18.20 -0.57
N LYS A 17 -9.29 -18.00 -0.11
CA LYS A 17 -8.77 -18.62 1.11
C LYS A 17 -7.81 -17.69 1.83
N LEU A 18 -7.71 -17.84 3.16
CA LEU A 18 -6.67 -17.24 3.98
C LEU A 18 -5.44 -18.17 4.09
N TYR A 19 -4.26 -17.64 3.80
CA TYR A 19 -2.97 -18.31 3.87
C TYR A 19 -2.13 -17.64 4.95
N THR A 20 -1.57 -18.39 5.89
CA THR A 20 -0.75 -17.83 6.98
C THR A 20 0.70 -18.25 6.82
N LEU A 21 1.57 -17.27 6.68
CA LEU A 21 3.02 -17.41 6.74
C LEU A 21 3.49 -17.23 8.19
N ILE A 22 4.49 -18.00 8.61
CA ILE A 22 5.09 -17.95 9.95
C ILE A 22 6.60 -18.13 9.80
N ASN A 23 7.38 -17.21 10.38
CA ASN A 23 8.84 -17.35 10.42
C ASN A 23 9.34 -18.05 11.69
N LYS A 24 10.63 -18.36 11.78
CA LYS A 24 11.19 -19.06 12.95
C LYS A 24 11.09 -18.29 14.28
N ASN A 25 10.89 -16.97 14.23
CA ASN A 25 10.80 -16.12 15.42
C ASN A 25 9.37 -15.98 15.93
N GLY A 26 8.38 -16.60 15.27
CA GLY A 26 6.97 -16.51 15.63
C GLY A 26 6.22 -15.32 15.03
N MET A 27 6.88 -14.47 14.24
CA MET A 27 6.18 -13.46 13.43
C MET A 27 5.28 -14.19 12.43
N SER A 28 4.05 -13.68 12.24
CA SER A 28 3.09 -14.31 11.32
C SER A 28 2.37 -13.27 10.47
N CYS A 29 2.03 -13.65 9.25
CA CYS A 29 1.29 -12.81 8.31
C CYS A 29 0.21 -13.67 7.63
N SER A 30 -1.04 -13.22 7.68
CA SER A 30 -2.15 -13.87 6.98
C SER A 30 -2.53 -13.07 5.74
N ILE A 31 -2.56 -13.72 4.59
CA ILE A 31 -2.81 -13.15 3.28
C ILE A 31 -3.99 -13.89 2.63
N THR A 32 -4.90 -13.18 1.99
CA THR A 32 -5.95 -13.79 1.14
C THR A 32 -5.64 -13.59 -0.33
N ASN A 33 -6.00 -14.57 -1.16
CA ASN A 33 -5.89 -14.44 -2.61
C ASN A 33 -6.97 -13.56 -3.24
N PHE A 34 -7.92 -13.04 -2.46
CA PHE A 34 -8.77 -11.92 -2.88
C PHE A 34 -8.03 -10.59 -2.67
N GLY A 35 -7.79 -9.86 -3.75
CA GLY A 35 -7.03 -8.61 -3.74
C GLY A 35 -5.55 -8.76 -3.36
N ALA A 36 -5.06 -10.00 -3.27
CA ALA A 36 -3.76 -10.33 -2.69
C ALA A 36 -3.53 -9.63 -1.34
N LYS A 37 -4.58 -9.53 -0.50
CA LYS A 37 -4.61 -8.67 0.69
C LYS A 37 -3.84 -9.25 1.87
N VAL A 38 -3.05 -8.41 2.54
CA VAL A 38 -2.54 -8.67 3.90
C VAL A 38 -3.66 -8.42 4.92
N VAL A 39 -4.18 -9.49 5.53
CA VAL A 39 -5.31 -9.44 6.46
C VAL A 39 -4.85 -9.30 7.91
N LYS A 40 -3.75 -9.95 8.28
CA LYS A 40 -3.17 -9.90 9.64
C LYS A 40 -1.65 -9.88 9.56
N LEU A 41 -1.01 -9.18 10.50
CA LEU A 41 0.44 -9.12 10.60
C LEU A 41 0.83 -8.97 12.07
N PHE A 42 1.34 -10.05 12.66
CA PHE A 42 1.72 -10.06 14.07
C PHE A 42 3.19 -9.73 14.24
N ALA A 43 3.49 -8.67 14.99
CA ALA A 43 4.85 -8.26 15.33
C ALA A 43 5.04 -8.20 16.86
N ALA A 44 6.21 -8.63 17.34
CA ALA A 44 6.56 -8.59 18.75
C ALA A 44 6.90 -7.17 19.21
N ASP A 45 6.52 -6.82 20.44
CA ASP A 45 7.03 -5.65 21.16
C ASP A 45 8.31 -5.96 21.94
N ARG A 46 8.81 -4.99 22.72
CA ARG A 46 10.04 -5.12 23.51
C ARG A 46 9.99 -6.21 24.58
N GLU A 47 8.78 -6.63 24.98
CA GLU A 47 8.56 -7.71 25.94
C GLU A 47 8.36 -9.07 25.24
N GLY A 48 8.45 -9.11 23.90
CA GLY A 48 8.23 -10.31 23.10
C GLY A 48 6.76 -10.66 22.88
N LYS A 49 5.82 -9.77 23.26
CA LYS A 49 4.39 -9.98 23.04
C LYS A 49 4.00 -9.59 21.62
N PHE A 50 3.35 -10.51 20.93
CA PHE A 50 2.85 -10.29 19.57
C PHE A 50 1.49 -9.61 19.58
N GLU A 51 1.31 -8.64 18.68
CA GLU A 51 0.03 -7.98 18.41
C GLU A 51 -0.14 -7.83 16.90
N ASP A 52 -1.37 -7.89 16.42
CA ASP A 52 -1.71 -7.67 15.01
C ASP A 52 -1.62 -6.18 14.69
N VAL A 53 -0.63 -5.76 13.90
CA VAL A 53 -0.31 -4.33 13.67
C VAL A 53 -0.94 -3.75 12.40
N VAL A 54 -1.82 -4.47 11.71
CA VAL A 54 -2.53 -3.97 10.52
C VAL A 54 -4.04 -3.94 10.72
N LEU A 55 -4.73 -2.93 10.20
CA LEU A 55 -6.20 -2.94 10.14
C LEU A 55 -6.68 -4.01 9.15
N GLY A 56 -7.90 -4.50 9.37
CA GLY A 56 -8.55 -5.49 8.51
C GLY A 56 -9.83 -6.03 9.15
N PHE A 57 -10.32 -7.16 8.65
CA PHE A 57 -11.51 -7.81 9.17
C PHE A 57 -11.23 -9.27 9.56
N ASP A 58 -12.10 -9.84 10.40
CA ASP A 58 -11.88 -11.20 10.93
C ASP A 58 -12.21 -12.28 9.90
N THR A 59 -13.10 -11.96 8.95
CA THR A 59 -13.71 -12.92 8.04
C THR A 59 -13.36 -12.61 6.57
N LEU A 60 -13.34 -13.65 5.73
CA LEU A 60 -13.14 -13.47 4.29
C LEU A 60 -14.28 -12.67 3.65
N THR A 61 -15.52 -12.90 4.07
CA THR A 61 -16.70 -12.15 3.60
C THR A 61 -16.55 -10.66 3.87
N GLU A 62 -16.20 -10.27 5.09
CA GLU A 62 -15.97 -8.86 5.41
C GLU A 62 -14.80 -8.27 4.62
N CYS A 63 -13.73 -9.04 4.40
CA CYS A 63 -12.59 -8.60 3.58
C CYS A 63 -12.98 -8.31 2.11
N MET A 64 -14.06 -8.92 1.61
CA MET A 64 -14.56 -8.73 0.25
C MET A 64 -15.63 -7.64 0.15
N GLU A 65 -16.48 -7.50 1.16
CA GLU A 65 -17.68 -6.66 1.09
C GLU A 65 -17.52 -5.28 1.74
N ARG A 66 -16.49 -5.10 2.59
CA ARG A 66 -16.28 -3.87 3.37
C ARG A 66 -15.16 -3.03 2.77
N GLU A 67 -14.34 -2.39 3.61
CA GLU A 67 -13.30 -1.45 3.18
C GLU A 67 -12.37 -2.06 2.10
N PRO A 68 -12.43 -1.57 0.85
CA PRO A 68 -11.84 -2.26 -0.30
C PRO A 68 -10.32 -2.23 -0.32
N TYR A 69 -9.66 -1.36 0.44
CA TYR A 69 -8.20 -1.18 0.34
C TYR A 69 -7.39 -1.70 1.51
N PHE A 70 -8.01 -2.09 2.64
CA PHE A 70 -7.26 -2.64 3.79
C PHE A 70 -6.36 -3.83 3.37
N GLY A 71 -5.05 -3.56 3.36
CA GLY A 71 -4.00 -4.52 3.03
C GLY A 71 -3.93 -4.96 1.57
N ALA A 72 -4.71 -4.36 0.67
CA ALA A 72 -4.83 -4.82 -0.71
C ALA A 72 -3.64 -4.44 -1.58
N VAL A 73 -3.42 -5.21 -2.66
CA VAL A 73 -2.60 -4.74 -3.77
C VAL A 73 -3.44 -3.78 -4.62
N CYS A 74 -2.95 -2.56 -4.79
CA CYS A 74 -3.59 -1.56 -5.65
C CYS A 74 -2.94 -1.56 -7.05
N GLY A 75 -3.76 -1.53 -8.09
CA GLY A 75 -3.32 -1.55 -9.48
C GLY A 75 -4.52 -1.64 -10.45
N ARG A 76 -4.35 -1.44 -11.76
CA ARG A 76 -3.09 -1.41 -12.51
C ARG A 76 -2.19 -0.20 -12.23
N PHE A 77 -2.79 0.93 -11.83
CA PHE A 77 -2.09 2.13 -11.40
C PHE A 77 -2.55 2.57 -10.01
N ALA A 78 -1.64 2.49 -9.02
CA ALA A 78 -1.87 2.96 -7.67
C ALA A 78 -1.92 4.49 -7.60
N ASN A 79 -2.73 4.98 -6.65
CA ASN A 79 -3.02 6.40 -6.46
C ASN A 79 -3.74 7.02 -7.69
N ARG A 80 -3.71 8.34 -7.84
CA ARG A 80 -4.56 9.07 -8.78
C ARG A 80 -3.93 9.22 -10.16
N ILE A 81 -4.74 9.07 -11.20
CA ILE A 81 -4.52 9.61 -12.54
C ILE A 81 -5.52 10.75 -12.73
N LYS A 82 -5.00 11.95 -12.98
CA LYS A 82 -5.81 13.17 -13.09
C LYS A 82 -6.81 13.07 -14.23
N ASP A 83 -8.04 13.52 -13.97
CA ASP A 83 -9.16 13.53 -14.93
C ASP A 83 -9.50 12.14 -15.50
N GLY A 84 -8.98 11.07 -14.88
CA GLY A 84 -9.10 9.69 -15.34
C GLY A 84 -8.68 9.48 -16.79
N LYS A 85 -7.61 10.15 -17.22
CA LYS A 85 -7.11 9.98 -18.57
C LYS A 85 -5.60 10.18 -18.67
N PHE A 86 -4.99 9.60 -19.69
CA PHE A 86 -3.59 9.80 -20.02
C PHE A 86 -3.33 9.58 -21.50
N VAL A 87 -2.18 10.04 -21.98
CA VAL A 87 -1.74 9.83 -23.37
C VAL A 87 -0.55 8.87 -23.39
N LEU A 88 -0.64 7.81 -24.19
CA LEU A 88 0.44 6.86 -24.41
C LEU A 88 0.62 6.61 -25.90
N ASP A 89 1.85 6.83 -26.39
CA ASP A 89 2.20 6.71 -27.81
C ASP A 89 1.27 7.49 -28.75
N GLY A 90 0.83 8.68 -28.29
CA GLY A 90 -0.07 9.59 -29.03
C GLY A 90 -1.54 9.21 -28.99
N ILE A 91 -1.91 8.14 -28.28
CA ILE A 91 -3.30 7.69 -28.09
C ILE A 91 -3.79 8.14 -26.72
N GLU A 92 -4.95 8.78 -26.66
CA GLU A 92 -5.62 9.13 -25.40
C GLU A 92 -6.41 7.93 -24.87
N TYR A 93 -6.20 7.60 -23.61
CA TYR A 93 -6.89 6.55 -22.88
C TYR A 93 -7.75 7.16 -21.78
N TYR A 94 -8.92 6.57 -21.56
CA TYR A 94 -9.89 6.99 -20.57
C TYR A 94 -10.12 5.87 -19.56
N LEU A 95 -10.11 6.24 -18.29
CA LEU A 95 -10.24 5.38 -17.13
C LEU A 95 -11.52 5.76 -16.37
N PRO A 96 -12.13 4.82 -15.63
CA PRO A 96 -13.27 5.16 -14.78
C PRO A 96 -12.93 6.22 -13.73
N ILE A 97 -13.82 7.21 -13.62
CA ILE A 97 -13.77 8.26 -12.61
C ILE A 97 -14.44 7.74 -11.34
N ASN A 98 -13.63 7.22 -10.42
CA ASN A 98 -14.07 6.62 -9.16
C ASN A 98 -13.65 7.43 -7.92
N ASN A 99 -12.96 8.57 -8.08
CA ASN A 99 -12.60 9.45 -6.97
C ASN A 99 -12.67 10.93 -7.37
N GLY A 100 -13.80 11.59 -7.08
CA GLY A 100 -14.03 12.98 -7.46
C GLY A 100 -13.99 13.13 -8.98
N THR A 101 -13.02 13.87 -9.51
CA THR A 101 -12.77 14.03 -10.95
C THR A 101 -11.68 13.09 -11.48
N ASN A 102 -11.09 12.24 -10.63
CA ASN A 102 -9.91 11.44 -10.96
C ASN A 102 -10.22 9.94 -11.01
N SER A 103 -9.32 9.18 -11.63
CA SER A 103 -9.26 7.72 -11.47
C SER A 103 -8.28 7.37 -10.35
N LEU A 104 -8.63 6.44 -9.47
CA LEU A 104 -7.90 6.08 -8.27
C LEU A 104 -7.71 4.57 -8.17
N HIS A 105 -6.50 4.13 -7.82
CA HIS A 105 -6.14 2.74 -7.50
C HIS A 105 -6.54 1.70 -8.55
N GLY A 106 -6.53 2.10 -9.83
CA GLY A 106 -6.78 1.21 -10.96
C GLY A 106 -8.22 1.14 -11.44
N GLY A 107 -9.14 1.92 -10.87
CA GLY A 107 -10.51 2.03 -11.35
C GLY A 107 -11.56 1.43 -10.41
N VAL A 108 -12.76 1.16 -10.92
CA VAL A 108 -13.92 0.72 -10.11
C VAL A 108 -13.69 -0.68 -9.56
N HIS A 109 -13.20 -1.60 -10.39
CA HIS A 109 -12.86 -2.96 -10.00
C HIS A 109 -11.37 -3.19 -10.19
N GLY A 110 -10.55 -2.45 -9.44
CA GLY A 110 -9.09 -2.57 -9.42
C GLY A 110 -8.59 -3.92 -8.90
N PHE A 111 -7.27 -4.07 -8.81
CA PHE A 111 -6.60 -5.31 -8.39
C PHE A 111 -6.99 -5.77 -6.99
N ASN A 112 -7.44 -4.85 -6.14
CA ASN A 112 -7.89 -5.08 -4.78
C ASN A 112 -9.16 -5.94 -4.68
N GLU A 113 -9.93 -6.07 -5.77
CA GLU A 113 -11.17 -6.87 -5.84
C GLU A 113 -11.02 -8.15 -6.66
N LYS A 114 -9.84 -8.42 -7.23
CA LYS A 114 -9.61 -9.57 -8.09
C LYS A 114 -9.28 -10.82 -7.27
N ILE A 115 -9.70 -11.98 -7.75
CA ILE A 115 -9.26 -13.26 -7.18
C ILE A 115 -8.00 -13.69 -7.95
N TRP A 116 -6.87 -13.64 -7.24
CA TRP A 116 -5.57 -14.04 -7.73
C TRP A 116 -5.42 -15.56 -7.68
N GLU A 117 -4.76 -16.11 -8.69
CA GLU A 117 -4.40 -17.53 -8.74
C GLU A 117 -3.17 -17.76 -7.84
N VAL A 118 -3.26 -18.70 -6.90
CA VAL A 118 -2.11 -19.07 -6.07
C VAL A 118 -1.26 -20.08 -6.84
N LYS A 119 -0.03 -19.69 -7.18
CA LYS A 119 0.91 -20.53 -7.96
C LYS A 119 1.73 -21.45 -7.05
N SER A 120 2.13 -20.96 -5.89
CA SER A 120 2.83 -21.74 -4.86
C SER A 120 2.62 -21.13 -3.48
N VAL A 121 2.71 -21.96 -2.45
CA VAL A 121 2.68 -21.53 -1.05
C VAL A 121 3.49 -22.49 -0.19
N ASN A 122 4.25 -21.94 0.75
CA ASN A 122 4.92 -22.67 1.82
C ASN A 122 4.81 -21.86 3.13
N ASN A 123 5.56 -22.25 4.17
CA ASN A 123 5.46 -21.59 5.49
C ASN A 123 5.89 -20.12 5.51
N GLN A 124 6.74 -19.67 4.57
CA GLN A 124 7.32 -18.33 4.57
C GLN A 124 7.14 -17.59 3.24
N GLU A 125 6.47 -18.19 2.26
CA GLU A 125 6.30 -17.61 0.94
C GLU A 125 4.93 -17.98 0.35
N ILE A 126 4.30 -17.02 -0.34
CA ILE A 126 3.17 -17.26 -1.23
C ILE A 126 3.35 -16.47 -2.52
N VAL A 127 3.16 -17.14 -3.66
CA VAL A 127 3.20 -16.55 -5.00
C VAL A 127 1.79 -16.53 -5.57
N MET A 128 1.33 -15.36 -5.98
CA MET A 128 0.02 -15.14 -6.57
C MET A 128 0.14 -14.46 -7.93
N GLU A 129 -0.74 -14.82 -8.86
CA GLU A 129 -0.73 -14.30 -10.23
C GLU A 129 -2.14 -13.83 -10.64
N TYR A 130 -2.18 -12.75 -11.42
CA TYR A 130 -3.40 -12.24 -12.03
C TYR A 130 -3.11 -11.78 -13.45
N LEU A 131 -4.00 -12.15 -14.38
CA LEU A 131 -4.01 -11.65 -15.74
C LEU A 131 -5.06 -10.52 -15.83
N SER A 132 -4.58 -9.29 -15.95
CA SER A 132 -5.40 -8.12 -16.27
C SER A 132 -5.47 -8.01 -17.79
N VAL A 133 -6.64 -8.28 -18.38
CA VAL A 133 -6.79 -8.34 -19.84
C VAL A 133 -6.72 -6.95 -20.49
N ASP A 134 -6.44 -6.88 -21.79
CA ASP A 134 -6.49 -5.64 -22.58
C ASP A 134 -7.85 -4.96 -22.42
N GLY A 135 -7.83 -3.66 -22.12
CA GLY A 135 -9.02 -2.85 -21.88
C GLY A 135 -9.62 -2.97 -20.48
N GLU A 136 -9.08 -3.82 -19.59
CA GLU A 136 -9.55 -3.88 -18.20
C GLU A 136 -9.39 -2.50 -17.54
N GLU A 137 -10.50 -1.96 -17.01
CA GLU A 137 -10.59 -0.60 -16.45
C GLU A 137 -10.08 0.52 -17.39
N GLY A 138 -10.04 0.26 -18.70
CA GLY A 138 -9.58 1.22 -19.73
C GLY A 138 -8.08 1.19 -20.02
N TYR A 139 -7.29 0.33 -19.35
CA TYR A 139 -5.84 0.24 -19.59
C TYR A 139 -5.52 -0.64 -20.82
N PRO A 140 -4.59 -0.23 -21.70
CA PRO A 140 -4.18 -1.04 -22.85
C PRO A 140 -3.26 -2.21 -22.45
N GLY A 141 -3.31 -3.29 -23.20
CA GLY A 141 -2.44 -4.45 -23.10
C GLY A 141 -2.91 -5.46 -22.06
N ASN A 142 -2.73 -6.74 -22.39
CA ASN A 142 -2.77 -7.79 -21.39
C ASN A 142 -1.55 -7.59 -20.48
N LEU A 143 -1.77 -7.64 -19.17
CA LEU A 143 -0.74 -7.52 -18.16
C LEU A 143 -0.82 -8.73 -17.24
N THR A 144 0.20 -9.59 -17.30
CA THR A 144 0.37 -10.67 -16.33
C THR A 144 1.16 -10.10 -15.16
N VAL A 145 0.54 -10.09 -13.98
CA VAL A 145 1.14 -9.60 -12.74
C VAL A 145 1.35 -10.75 -11.79
N LYS A 146 2.51 -10.80 -11.15
CA LYS A 146 2.82 -11.70 -10.05
C LYS A 146 3.16 -10.90 -8.82
N VAL A 147 2.57 -11.30 -7.70
CA VAL A 147 2.87 -10.76 -6.36
C VAL A 147 3.38 -11.90 -5.50
N THR A 148 4.60 -11.77 -5.02
CA THR A 148 5.19 -12.73 -4.08
C THR A 148 5.34 -12.06 -2.73
N TYR A 149 4.76 -12.68 -1.70
CA TYR A 149 4.98 -12.29 -0.31
C TYR A 149 5.97 -13.25 0.33
N PHE A 150 6.96 -12.72 1.02
CA PHE A 150 7.90 -13.48 1.84
C PHE A 150 7.82 -13.00 3.29
N LEU A 151 7.87 -13.93 4.24
CA LEU A 151 8.03 -13.64 5.66
C LEU A 151 9.37 -14.20 6.15
N SER A 152 10.41 -13.36 6.08
CA SER A 152 11.78 -13.79 6.35
C SER A 152 12.02 -14.01 7.84
N ASP A 153 13.05 -14.80 8.14
CA ASP A 153 13.57 -15.01 9.50
C ASP A 153 14.17 -13.75 10.16
N ASN A 154 14.33 -12.66 9.43
CA ASN A 154 14.77 -11.37 9.96
C ASN A 154 13.57 -10.46 10.33
N ASN A 155 12.37 -11.03 10.48
CA ASN A 155 11.12 -10.32 10.73
C ASN A 155 10.78 -9.29 9.64
N GLU A 156 10.95 -9.69 8.38
CA GLU A 156 10.65 -8.86 7.22
C GLU A 156 9.45 -9.43 6.47
N LEU A 157 8.39 -8.64 6.31
CA LEU A 157 7.39 -8.86 5.28
C LEU A 157 7.91 -8.22 3.99
N LYS A 158 8.33 -9.05 3.03
CA LYS A 158 8.78 -8.60 1.71
C LYS A 158 7.67 -8.83 0.71
N ILE A 159 7.45 -7.85 -0.15
CA ILE A 159 6.51 -7.91 -1.26
C ILE A 159 7.31 -7.65 -2.53
N HIS A 160 7.23 -8.60 -3.45
CA HIS A 160 7.86 -8.51 -4.76
C HIS A 160 6.78 -8.48 -5.82
N TYR A 161 6.83 -7.46 -6.66
CA TYR A 161 5.92 -7.25 -7.78
C TYR A 161 6.68 -7.49 -9.08
N GLU A 162 6.18 -8.41 -9.88
CA GLU A 162 6.65 -8.64 -11.25
C GLU A 162 5.50 -8.46 -12.22
N ALA A 163 5.76 -7.87 -13.39
CA ALA A 163 4.78 -7.86 -14.46
C ALA A 163 5.41 -7.81 -15.85
N VAL A 164 4.70 -8.38 -16.82
CA VAL A 164 5.00 -8.32 -18.25
C VAL A 164 3.73 -8.02 -19.03
N THR A 165 3.88 -7.37 -20.19
CA THR A 165 2.76 -6.99 -21.04
C THR A 165 3.01 -7.31 -22.50
N ASP A 166 1.93 -7.50 -23.27
CA ASP A 166 1.96 -7.69 -24.71
C ASP A 166 1.76 -6.40 -25.52
N LYS A 167 1.44 -5.29 -24.85
CA LYS A 167 1.30 -3.95 -25.45
C LYS A 167 1.76 -2.89 -24.45
N ALA A 168 2.26 -1.75 -24.92
CA ALA A 168 2.65 -0.67 -24.03
C ALA A 168 1.46 -0.26 -23.12
N THR A 169 1.75 -0.12 -21.83
CA THR A 169 0.77 0.25 -20.80
C THR A 169 1.40 1.12 -19.72
N VAL A 170 0.59 1.64 -18.80
CA VAL A 170 1.09 2.28 -17.57
C VAL A 170 0.86 1.35 -16.39
N ILE A 171 1.83 1.27 -15.49
CA ILE A 171 1.78 0.41 -14.31
C ILE A 171 2.37 1.12 -13.10
N ASN A 172 1.71 1.00 -11.96
CA ASN A 172 2.21 1.42 -10.66
C ASN A 172 1.54 0.55 -9.60
N LEU A 173 2.29 -0.30 -8.91
CA LEU A 173 1.75 -1.25 -7.93
C LEU A 173 2.25 -0.93 -6.53
N THR A 174 1.35 -1.05 -5.56
CA THR A 174 1.66 -0.91 -4.13
C THR A 174 0.79 -1.84 -3.28
N ASN A 175 1.13 -1.98 -2.00
CA ASN A 175 0.29 -2.60 -0.99
C ASN A 175 -0.24 -1.53 -0.04
N HIS A 176 -1.55 -1.53 0.19
CA HIS A 176 -2.26 -0.52 0.96
C HIS A 176 -2.57 -1.01 2.39
N SER A 177 -1.59 -1.62 3.07
CA SER A 177 -1.71 -1.96 4.49
C SER A 177 -1.77 -0.70 5.37
N TYR A 178 -2.72 -0.73 6.31
CA TYR A 178 -2.95 0.31 7.30
C TYR A 178 -2.34 -0.12 8.62
N PHE A 179 -1.24 0.50 9.02
CA PHE A 179 -0.47 0.10 10.20
C PHE A 179 -0.87 0.87 11.45
N ASN A 180 -0.91 0.17 12.58
CA ASN A 180 -0.89 0.75 13.92
C ASN A 180 -0.02 -0.14 14.81
N LEU A 181 1.14 0.36 15.22
CA LEU A 181 2.15 -0.43 15.92
C LEU A 181 1.79 -0.67 17.41
N LYS A 182 0.78 0.02 17.95
CA LYS A 182 0.13 -0.36 19.21
C LYS A 182 -0.68 -1.65 19.09
N GLY A 183 -1.03 -2.03 17.85
CA GLY A 183 -2.03 -3.02 17.52
C GLY A 183 -3.24 -2.40 16.83
N ALA A 184 -3.79 -3.12 15.87
CA ALA A 184 -4.95 -2.73 15.08
C ALA A 184 -6.12 -2.35 16.00
N GLY A 185 -6.64 -1.14 15.85
CA GLY A 185 -7.76 -0.62 16.65
C GLY A 185 -7.43 -0.25 18.10
N ASN A 186 -6.15 -0.16 18.46
CA ASN A 186 -5.70 0.32 19.79
C ASN A 186 -5.52 1.86 19.80
N GLY A 187 -6.50 2.59 19.24
CA GLY A 187 -6.56 4.05 19.23
C GLY A 187 -5.72 4.71 18.13
N SER A 188 -5.45 6.01 18.31
CA SER A 188 -4.80 6.85 17.29
C SER A 188 -3.29 6.58 17.12
N ILE A 189 -2.80 6.82 15.90
CA ILE A 189 -1.37 6.82 15.55
C ILE A 189 -0.63 8.13 15.86
N ARG A 190 -1.31 9.15 16.40
CA ARG A 190 -0.74 10.49 16.62
C ARG A 190 0.56 10.53 17.41
N ASN A 191 0.71 9.63 18.39
CA ASN A 191 1.91 9.51 19.21
C ASN A 191 3.03 8.65 18.56
N HIS A 192 2.80 8.09 17.37
CA HIS A 192 3.86 7.40 16.65
C HIS A 192 4.88 8.43 16.13
N ILE A 193 6.11 7.97 15.97
CA ILE A 193 7.23 8.73 15.44
C ILE A 193 7.48 8.27 14.00
N LEU A 194 7.46 9.21 13.08
CA LEU A 194 7.74 9.00 11.66
C LEU A 194 9.08 9.65 11.29
N GLN A 195 9.89 8.93 10.53
CA GLN A 195 11.01 9.52 9.78
C GLN A 195 10.91 9.07 8.32
N LEU A 196 11.14 10.00 7.39
CA LEU A 196 11.22 9.74 5.96
C LEU A 196 12.57 10.19 5.42
N ASN A 197 13.22 9.33 4.62
CA ASN A 197 14.44 9.66 3.90
C ASN A 197 14.09 10.31 2.57
N ALA A 198 13.51 11.49 2.62
CA ALA A 198 13.04 12.23 1.46
C ALA A 198 13.32 13.73 1.65
N ASP A 199 13.90 14.35 0.62
CA ASP A 199 14.19 15.79 0.62
C ASP A 199 13.09 16.60 -0.08
N PHE A 200 12.18 15.92 -0.78
CA PHE A 200 11.12 16.55 -1.57
C PHE A 200 9.78 15.80 -1.45
N TYR A 201 8.69 16.49 -1.77
CA TYR A 201 7.35 15.93 -1.88
C TYR A 201 6.63 16.45 -3.15
N THR A 202 5.61 15.72 -3.60
CA THR A 202 4.78 16.14 -4.74
C THR A 202 3.61 17.01 -4.27
N VAL A 203 3.46 18.19 -4.87
CA VAL A 203 2.38 19.12 -4.57
C VAL A 203 1.07 18.65 -5.21
N LEU A 204 -0.02 18.68 -4.45
CA LEU A 204 -1.35 18.30 -4.91
C LEU A 204 -2.14 19.53 -5.37
N ASP A 205 -3.05 19.33 -6.33
CA ASP A 205 -4.12 20.27 -6.61
C ASP A 205 -5.37 19.99 -5.74
N ASP A 206 -6.41 20.80 -5.92
CA ASP A 206 -7.68 20.69 -5.18
C ASP A 206 -8.42 19.35 -5.41
N SER A 207 -8.05 18.60 -6.45
CA SER A 207 -8.57 17.26 -6.72
C SER A 207 -7.74 16.15 -6.06
N PHE A 208 -6.71 16.52 -5.28
CA PHE A 208 -5.73 15.64 -4.65
C PHE A 208 -4.80 14.90 -5.63
N ALA A 209 -4.74 15.32 -6.90
CA ALA A 209 -3.79 14.78 -7.86
C ALA A 209 -2.51 15.63 -7.86
N PRO A 210 -1.31 15.04 -8.02
CA PRO A 210 -0.10 15.82 -8.19
C PRO A 210 -0.17 16.76 -9.40
N THR A 211 0.21 18.02 -9.18
CA THR A 211 0.30 19.06 -10.22
C THR A 211 1.48 18.85 -11.17
N GLY A 212 2.45 18.04 -10.74
CA GLY A 212 3.78 17.94 -11.32
C GLY A 212 4.83 18.74 -10.54
N GLU A 213 4.45 19.70 -9.71
CA GLU A 213 5.43 20.43 -8.90
C GLU A 213 6.03 19.53 -7.80
N ILE A 214 7.36 19.59 -7.65
CA ILE A 214 8.13 18.94 -6.59
C ILE A 214 8.73 20.04 -5.71
N ARG A 215 8.41 20.03 -4.40
CA ARG A 215 8.89 21.05 -3.45
C ARG A 215 9.82 20.43 -2.41
N PRO A 216 10.84 21.17 -1.94
CA PRO A 216 11.67 20.71 -0.83
C PRO A 216 10.83 20.62 0.44
N VAL A 217 11.12 19.63 1.29
CA VAL A 217 10.46 19.50 2.59
C VAL A 217 11.02 20.46 3.63
N GLU A 218 12.24 20.97 3.43
CA GLU A 218 12.92 21.85 4.38
C GLU A 218 12.07 23.07 4.77
N ASN A 219 12.04 23.37 6.07
CA ASN A 219 11.26 24.46 6.65
C ASN A 219 9.74 24.39 6.36
N SER A 220 9.19 23.18 6.19
CA SER A 220 7.75 22.96 5.96
C SER A 220 7.16 21.92 6.92
N ALA A 221 5.83 21.77 6.88
CA ALA A 221 5.09 20.71 7.59
C ALA A 221 5.44 19.30 7.10
N PHE A 222 5.99 19.18 5.90
CA PHE A 222 6.37 17.92 5.26
C PHE A 222 7.77 17.43 5.67
N ASP A 223 8.49 18.16 6.53
CA ASP A 223 9.83 17.79 6.98
C ASP A 223 9.80 16.69 8.06
N PHE A 224 9.86 15.44 7.58
CA PHE A 224 10.06 14.23 8.39
C PHE A 224 11.48 13.67 8.26
N ARG A 225 12.47 14.47 7.83
CA ARG A 225 13.86 13.98 7.68
C ARG A 225 14.47 13.55 9.01
N GLN A 226 14.00 14.16 10.10
CA GLN A 226 14.29 13.75 11.48
C GLN A 226 13.09 13.01 12.08
N PRO A 227 13.33 12.07 13.03
CA PRO A 227 12.24 11.42 13.76
C PRO A 227 11.31 12.45 14.40
N THR A 228 10.05 12.45 13.95
CA THR A 228 9.05 13.46 14.33
C THR A 228 7.78 12.77 14.81
N VAL A 229 7.26 13.19 15.96
CA VAL A 229 5.96 12.70 16.45
C VAL A 229 4.89 13.21 15.50
N ILE A 230 4.04 12.32 14.96
CA ILE A 230 3.06 12.66 13.91
C ILE A 230 2.15 13.83 14.32
N GLU A 231 1.71 13.86 15.58
CA GLU A 231 0.90 14.93 16.16
C GLU A 231 1.49 16.34 15.98
N GLN A 232 2.82 16.49 15.89
CA GLN A 232 3.46 17.80 15.73
C GLN A 232 3.22 18.43 14.34
N ARG A 233 2.80 17.64 13.34
CA ARG A 233 2.68 18.08 11.94
C ARG A 233 1.32 17.82 11.34
N ILE A 234 0.62 16.77 11.78
CA ILE A 234 -0.62 16.29 11.14
C ILE A 234 -1.77 17.32 11.09
N ASP A 235 -1.74 18.36 11.91
CA ASP A 235 -2.76 19.43 11.95
C ASP A 235 -2.32 20.73 11.26
N ASP A 236 -1.15 20.76 10.63
CA ASP A 236 -0.66 21.94 9.92
C ASP A 236 -1.60 22.32 8.76
N GLU A 237 -1.77 23.62 8.52
CA GLU A 237 -2.65 24.17 7.48
C GLU A 237 -2.21 23.81 6.06
N ALA A 238 -0.96 23.36 5.88
CA ALA A 238 -0.48 22.81 4.62
C ALA A 238 -1.16 21.49 4.23
N PHE A 239 -1.73 20.78 5.22
CA PHE A 239 -2.58 19.62 4.99
C PHE A 239 -4.05 20.04 4.93
N VAL A 240 -4.89 19.21 4.31
CA VAL A 240 -6.31 19.51 4.29
C VAL A 240 -6.84 19.54 5.74
N PRO A 241 -7.53 20.61 6.15
CA PRO A 241 -7.96 20.79 7.53
C PRO A 241 -8.73 19.57 8.07
N GLY A 242 -8.27 19.03 9.20
CA GLY A 242 -8.83 17.83 9.84
C GLY A 242 -8.57 16.51 9.09
N ARG A 243 -7.75 16.54 8.04
CA ARG A 243 -7.48 15.40 7.15
C ARG A 243 -5.99 15.05 7.02
N GLY A 244 -5.08 15.68 7.75
CA GLY A 244 -3.70 15.23 7.95
C GLY A 244 -2.93 14.67 6.74
N LEU A 245 -2.17 13.61 7.01
CA LEU A 245 -1.28 12.84 6.13
C LEU A 245 -1.91 12.37 4.82
N ASP A 246 -1.66 12.92 3.64
CA ASP A 246 -2.05 12.26 2.37
C ASP A 246 -1.19 12.71 1.17
N ASN A 247 0.13 12.56 1.26
CA ASN A 247 1.06 13.02 0.23
C ASN A 247 2.09 11.96 -0.14
N ASN A 248 2.69 12.14 -1.32
CA ASN A 248 3.82 11.35 -1.78
C ASN A 248 5.14 12.11 -1.53
N TRP A 249 6.08 11.44 -0.86
CA TRP A 249 7.46 11.89 -0.66
C TRP A 249 8.38 11.21 -1.69
N ALA A 250 9.31 11.98 -2.24
CA ALA A 250 10.34 11.48 -3.15
C ALA A 250 11.51 10.89 -2.36
N ILE A 251 11.66 9.57 -2.39
CA ILE A 251 12.66 8.84 -1.62
C ILE A 251 14.06 9.18 -2.15
N ARG A 252 14.99 9.45 -1.25
CA ARG A 252 16.40 9.68 -1.58
C ARG A 252 17.01 8.41 -2.18
N LYS A 253 17.41 8.50 -3.45
CA LYS A 253 18.08 7.43 -4.20
C LYS A 253 19.20 7.98 -5.06
N HIS A 254 20.20 7.15 -5.33
CA HIS A 254 21.28 7.49 -6.26
C HIS A 254 20.91 7.15 -7.71
N HIS A 255 20.10 6.10 -7.93
CA HIS A 255 19.60 5.71 -9.25
C HIS A 255 18.23 5.01 -9.18
N THR A 256 17.51 4.98 -10.30
CA THR A 256 16.23 4.29 -10.42
C THR A 256 16.37 2.79 -10.18
N GLY A 257 15.43 2.19 -9.45
CA GLY A 257 15.42 0.76 -9.12
C GLY A 257 16.35 0.35 -7.98
N GLU A 258 17.15 1.28 -7.43
CA GLU A 258 17.98 1.03 -6.25
C GLU A 258 17.11 0.67 -5.04
N MET A 259 17.43 -0.40 -4.31
CA MET A 259 16.82 -0.65 -3.01
C MET A 259 17.29 0.41 -2.00
N ALA A 260 16.37 1.22 -1.46
CA ALA A 260 16.68 2.25 -0.49
C ALA A 260 15.70 2.22 0.68
N LYS A 261 16.14 2.69 1.86
CA LYS A 261 15.27 2.89 3.01
C LYS A 261 14.41 4.13 2.80
N ALA A 262 13.11 3.96 2.66
CA ALA A 262 12.13 5.06 2.55
C ALA A 262 11.97 5.81 3.88
N GLY A 263 12.05 5.09 5.02
CA GLY A 263 11.84 5.68 6.33
C GLY A 263 11.61 4.64 7.42
N PHE A 264 11.07 5.08 8.54
CA PHE A 264 10.53 4.19 9.57
C PHE A 264 9.34 4.81 10.30
N LEU A 265 8.52 3.93 10.87
CA LEU A 265 7.48 4.24 11.85
C LEU A 265 7.85 3.59 13.18
N TYR A 266 7.69 4.29 14.29
CA TYR A 266 8.01 3.80 15.62
C TYR A 266 6.91 4.15 16.61
N GLU A 267 6.62 3.26 17.55
CA GLU A 267 5.63 3.46 18.60
C GLU A 267 6.29 3.34 19.98
N PRO A 268 6.38 4.44 20.74
CA PRO A 268 7.22 4.50 21.94
C PRO A 268 6.81 3.61 23.11
N GLU A 269 5.55 3.21 23.25
CA GLU A 269 5.09 2.44 24.41
C GLU A 269 5.42 0.95 24.24
N SER A 270 5.04 0.36 23.11
CA SER A 270 5.40 -1.02 22.77
C SER A 270 6.88 -1.17 22.41
N GLY A 271 7.50 -0.11 21.86
CA GLY A 271 8.85 -0.19 21.30
C GLY A 271 8.89 -0.84 19.91
N ARG A 272 7.73 -1.16 19.31
CA ARG A 272 7.69 -1.69 17.94
C ARG A 272 8.17 -0.62 16.97
N LYS A 273 9.05 -1.03 16.07
CA LYS A 273 9.57 -0.23 14.97
C LYS A 273 9.39 -0.96 13.65
N MET A 274 8.97 -0.22 12.63
CA MET A 274 8.83 -0.71 11.27
C MET A 274 9.68 0.15 10.34
N GLU A 275 10.75 -0.43 9.80
CA GLU A 275 11.53 0.18 8.72
C GLU A 275 10.91 -0.19 7.38
N VAL A 276 10.91 0.76 6.43
CA VAL A 276 10.41 0.53 5.07
C VAL A 276 11.56 0.65 4.09
N LEU A 277 11.82 -0.39 3.30
CA LEU A 277 12.76 -0.38 2.19
C LEU A 277 12.05 -0.66 0.87
N THR A 278 12.50 -0.04 -0.22
CA THR A 278 11.86 -0.23 -1.52
C THR A 278 12.77 0.12 -2.70
N THR A 279 12.47 -0.44 -3.86
CA THR A 279 13.02 -0.04 -5.17
C THR A 279 12.21 1.10 -5.82
N GLN A 280 10.99 1.36 -5.37
CA GLN A 280 10.12 2.44 -5.85
C GLN A 280 10.68 3.83 -5.54
N PRO A 281 10.42 4.85 -6.38
CA PRO A 281 10.96 6.20 -6.19
C PRO A 281 10.22 7.01 -5.12
N GLY A 282 8.97 6.65 -4.78
CA GLY A 282 8.12 7.40 -3.87
C GLY A 282 7.51 6.56 -2.75
N VAL A 283 7.03 7.25 -1.72
CA VAL A 283 6.19 6.68 -0.67
C VAL A 283 5.00 7.60 -0.42
N GLN A 284 3.78 7.09 -0.58
CA GLN A 284 2.57 7.75 -0.07
C GLN A 284 2.52 7.54 1.44
N VAL A 285 2.37 8.63 2.17
CA VAL A 285 2.07 8.58 3.60
C VAL A 285 0.64 9.07 3.79
N TYR A 286 -0.23 8.12 4.15
CA TYR A 286 -1.65 8.38 4.37
C TYR A 286 -2.05 8.03 5.80
N SER A 287 -2.47 9.01 6.60
CA SER A 287 -2.82 8.83 8.02
C SER A 287 -4.27 8.39 8.25
N GLY A 288 -4.87 7.65 7.30
CA GLY A 288 -6.18 7.02 7.52
C GLY A 288 -7.33 8.00 7.72
N ASN A 289 -7.28 9.16 7.07
CA ASN A 289 -8.12 10.33 7.37
C ASN A 289 -9.59 10.19 6.94
N TRP A 290 -9.87 9.20 6.10
CA TRP A 290 -11.18 8.88 5.54
C TRP A 290 -11.73 7.56 6.08
N ILE A 291 -11.10 6.99 7.12
CA ILE A 291 -11.65 5.81 7.80
C ILE A 291 -12.88 6.26 8.61
N ASP A 292 -14.05 5.90 8.11
CA ASP A 292 -15.29 6.05 8.88
C ASP A 292 -15.27 5.15 10.12
N LYS A 293 -15.95 5.60 11.17
CA LYS A 293 -16.10 4.84 12.41
C LYS A 293 -16.75 3.49 12.11
N GLN A 294 -15.98 2.43 12.28
CA GLN A 294 -16.43 1.07 11.98
C GLN A 294 -15.79 0.03 12.89
N THR A 295 -16.44 -1.12 13.01
CA THR A 295 -15.93 -2.26 13.78
C THR A 295 -14.99 -3.07 12.90
N GLY A 296 -13.74 -3.25 13.32
CA GLY A 296 -12.75 -4.11 12.68
C GLY A 296 -12.55 -5.44 13.42
N LYS A 297 -11.37 -6.03 13.23
CA LYS A 297 -10.95 -7.28 13.89
C LYS A 297 -11.15 -7.22 15.41
N ASN A 298 -11.53 -8.35 16.00
CA ASN A 298 -11.74 -8.55 17.43
C ASN A 298 -12.73 -7.54 18.05
N ARG A 299 -13.68 -7.04 17.26
CA ARG A 299 -14.65 -5.99 17.64
C ARG A 299 -14.00 -4.67 18.08
N LYS A 300 -12.74 -4.43 17.72
CA LYS A 300 -12.08 -3.14 17.97
C LYS A 300 -12.61 -2.09 16.98
N VAL A 301 -12.60 -0.83 17.40
CA VAL A 301 -13.13 0.28 16.60
C VAL A 301 -12.01 0.93 15.79
N TYR A 302 -12.25 1.12 14.49
CA TYR A 302 -11.39 1.85 13.57
C TYR A 302 -12.06 3.18 13.24
N GLU A 303 -11.30 4.28 13.29
CA GLU A 303 -11.75 5.64 12.98
C GLU A 303 -10.59 6.41 12.32
N SER A 304 -10.86 7.65 11.93
CA SER A 304 -9.85 8.54 11.36
C SER A 304 -8.58 8.58 12.21
N GLN A 305 -7.41 8.52 11.57
CA GLN A 305 -6.10 8.56 12.23
C GLN A 305 -5.85 7.43 13.24
N HIS A 306 -6.56 6.29 13.12
CA HIS A 306 -6.25 5.06 13.87
C HIS A 306 -5.23 4.17 13.16
N ALA A 307 -4.79 4.52 11.96
CA ALA A 307 -3.72 3.83 11.25
C ALA A 307 -3.04 4.75 10.23
N ILE A 308 -1.89 4.31 9.75
CA ILE A 308 -1.09 4.98 8.73
C ILE A 308 -0.65 4.00 7.64
N CYS A 309 -0.70 4.42 6.38
CA CYS A 309 -0.17 3.68 5.24
C CYS A 309 1.19 4.26 4.84
N LEU A 310 2.11 3.39 4.45
CA LEU A 310 3.41 3.75 3.86
C LEU A 310 3.53 3.02 2.52
N GLU A 311 2.80 3.52 1.52
CA GLU A 311 2.65 2.85 0.23
C GLU A 311 3.84 3.20 -0.67
N THR A 312 4.77 2.27 -0.86
CA THR A 312 5.92 2.46 -1.75
C THR A 312 5.47 2.34 -3.20
N GLN A 313 5.66 3.37 -4.00
CA GLN A 313 5.05 3.48 -5.33
C GLN A 313 5.81 4.43 -6.27
N GLY A 314 5.47 4.39 -7.56
CA GLY A 314 5.74 5.47 -8.49
C GLY A 314 4.96 6.73 -8.11
N PHE A 315 5.43 7.91 -8.52
CA PHE A 315 4.74 9.15 -8.18
C PHE A 315 3.32 9.15 -8.76
N PRO A 316 2.30 9.59 -7.99
CA PRO A 316 0.95 9.65 -8.54
C PRO A 316 0.88 10.59 -9.74
N ASN A 317 -0.06 10.32 -10.63
CA ASN A 317 -0.26 11.06 -11.87
C ASN A 317 0.97 11.09 -12.81
N SER A 318 1.99 10.24 -12.60
CA SER A 318 3.19 10.18 -13.47
C SER A 318 2.89 9.83 -14.93
N ALA A 319 1.73 9.23 -15.22
CA ALA A 319 1.25 9.02 -16.59
C ALA A 319 1.01 10.33 -17.36
N ASN A 320 0.82 11.45 -16.65
CA ASN A 320 0.55 12.78 -17.22
C ASN A 320 1.65 13.80 -16.94
N VAL A 321 2.71 13.44 -16.21
CA VAL A 321 3.79 14.35 -15.80
C VAL A 321 5.12 13.83 -16.36
N PRO A 322 5.55 14.30 -17.55
CA PRO A 322 6.66 13.68 -18.30
C PRO A 322 8.03 13.65 -17.59
N PHE A 323 8.25 14.52 -16.61
CA PHE A 323 9.51 14.60 -15.86
C PHE A 323 9.47 13.82 -14.53
N PHE A 324 8.34 13.21 -14.17
CA PHE A 324 8.31 12.19 -13.12
C PHE A 324 8.94 10.88 -13.64
N PRO A 325 9.38 9.98 -12.74
CA PRO A 325 9.77 8.63 -13.14
C PRO A 325 8.64 7.97 -13.95
N SER A 326 9.00 7.49 -15.14
CA SER A 326 8.03 6.94 -16.10
C SER A 326 7.31 5.71 -15.53
N PRO A 327 5.97 5.61 -15.63
CA PRO A 327 5.22 4.42 -15.28
C PRO A 327 5.02 3.47 -16.47
N VAL A 328 5.60 3.77 -17.64
CA VAL A 328 5.34 3.02 -18.86
C VAL A 328 6.07 1.68 -18.82
N LEU A 329 5.34 0.60 -19.10
CA LEU A 329 5.89 -0.74 -19.33
C LEU A 329 5.61 -1.14 -20.78
N ARG A 330 6.64 -1.59 -21.50
CA ARG A 330 6.55 -2.03 -22.91
C ARG A 330 6.79 -3.53 -23.08
N PRO A 331 6.34 -4.12 -24.20
CA PRO A 331 6.65 -5.51 -24.52
C PRO A 331 8.16 -5.77 -24.55
N GLY A 332 8.60 -6.84 -23.91
CA GLY A 332 10.02 -7.20 -23.75
C GLY A 332 10.68 -6.61 -22.50
N GLU A 333 10.07 -5.62 -21.85
CA GLU A 333 10.50 -5.11 -20.55
C GLU A 333 9.89 -5.93 -19.41
N LYS A 334 10.42 -5.75 -18.20
CA LYS A 334 9.89 -6.33 -16.97
C LYS A 334 9.68 -5.25 -15.93
N TYR A 335 8.48 -5.20 -15.37
CA TYR A 335 8.24 -4.52 -14.10
C TYR A 335 8.80 -5.39 -12.97
N ASN A 336 9.58 -4.81 -12.07
CA ASN A 336 10.29 -5.54 -11.02
C ASN A 336 10.52 -4.63 -9.82
N GLU A 337 9.59 -4.63 -8.86
CA GLU A 337 9.60 -3.70 -7.74
C GLU A 337 9.48 -4.45 -6.41
N TRP A 338 10.17 -3.96 -5.38
CA TRP A 338 10.20 -4.52 -4.04
C TRP A 338 9.70 -3.51 -3.01
N CYS A 339 8.98 -4.01 -2.01
CA CYS A 339 8.66 -3.33 -0.77
C CYS A 339 9.01 -4.26 0.40
N ILE A 340 9.66 -3.74 1.44
CA ILE A 340 10.05 -4.50 2.62
C ILE A 340 9.63 -3.73 3.86
N TYR A 341 8.73 -4.33 4.64
CA TYR A 341 8.41 -3.90 6.00
C TYR A 341 9.20 -4.74 6.98
N LYS A 342 10.24 -4.16 7.58
CA LYS A 342 11.10 -4.84 8.55
C LYS A 342 10.73 -4.42 9.97
N PHE A 343 10.45 -5.40 10.82
CA PHE A 343 10.01 -5.17 12.19
C PHE A 343 11.10 -5.47 13.21
N THR A 344 11.31 -4.54 14.13
CA THR A 344 12.15 -4.70 15.32
C THR A 344 11.41 -4.21 16.55
N ALA A 345 11.96 -4.49 17.72
CA ALA A 345 11.51 -3.93 18.98
C ALA A 345 12.71 -3.35 19.75
N GLU A 346 12.54 -2.17 20.35
CA GLU A 346 13.56 -1.42 21.10
C GLU A 346 13.17 -1.24 22.57
#